data_AF-A0AAI8W9S6-F1
#
_entry.id   AF-A0AAI8W9S6-F1
#
_cell.length_a   1.000
_cell.length_b   1.000
_cell.length_c   1.000
_cell.angle_alpha   90.00
_cell.angle_beta   90.00
_cell.angle_gamma   90.00
#
_symmetry.space_group_name_H-M   'P 1'
#
loop_
_entity.id
_entity.type
_entity.pdbx_description
1 polymer ?
#
loop_
_entity_poly.entity_id
_entity_poly.type
_entity_poly.pdbx_seq_one_letter_code
_entity_poly.pdbx_strand_id
1 'polypeptide(L)'
;MNTELMNVFLLAVNLIWVAYNTNKIRIIEANQKFAPILIDEIFKPYYLKIECHLFIAITEDNKELISSNLIELYDQLKNKNLLFYISDRLLVSLEETIDISKSSYFDKKEFNKKYQQFSRDYYFELNKFRKIVGLRNRTPYFRIHHNLYKYKIQWLVIKYSYLLPITIIITLYLYYFYNTFLK
;
A
#
# COMPACT_ATOMS: atom_id res chain seq x y z
N MET A 1 -1.91 46.88 6.60
CA MET A 1 -1.38 45.64 7.22
C MET A 1 0.07 45.91 7.59
N ASN A 2 0.46 45.70 8.84
CA ASN A 2 1.77 46.11 9.35
C ASN A 2 2.89 45.28 8.68
N THR A 3 3.89 45.93 8.08
CA THR A 3 4.98 45.28 7.33
C THR A 3 5.79 44.32 8.20
N GLU A 4 5.92 44.64 9.49
CA GLU A 4 6.53 43.77 10.50
C GLU A 4 5.75 42.46 10.71
N LEU A 5 4.42 42.55 10.77
CA LEU A 5 3.55 41.37 10.92
C LEU A 5 3.69 40.43 9.71
N MET A 6 3.81 40.99 8.50
CA MET A 6 4.02 40.23 7.27
C MET A 6 5.39 39.55 7.23
N ASN A 7 6.44 40.23 7.69
CA ASN A 7 7.79 39.65 7.78
C ASN A 7 7.86 38.52 8.82
N VAL A 8 7.23 38.68 9.98
CA VAL A 8 7.14 37.63 11.01
C VAL A 8 6.38 36.42 10.48
N PHE A 9 5.27 36.64 9.77
CA PHE A 9 4.52 35.55 9.13
C PHE A 9 5.34 34.79 8.09
N LEU A 10 6.03 35.50 7.19
CA LEU A 10 6.90 34.87 6.19
C LEU A 10 8.04 34.07 6.82
N LEU A 11 8.63 34.59 7.90
CA LEU A 11 9.68 33.91 8.64
C LEU A 11 9.15 32.64 9.32
N ALA A 12 7.96 32.69 9.93
CA ALA A 12 7.30 31.52 10.51
C ALA A 12 7.00 30.45 9.45
N VAL A 13 6.46 30.82 8.29
CA VAL A 13 6.20 29.91 7.17
C VAL A 13 7.49 29.26 6.68
N ASN A 14 8.57 30.04 6.51
CA ASN A 14 9.87 29.52 6.11
C ASN A 14 10.46 28.55 7.14
N LEU A 15 10.37 28.86 8.43
CA LEU A 15 10.82 27.95 9.49
C LEU A 15 10.04 26.64 9.50
N ILE A 16 8.71 26.70 9.36
CA ILE A 16 7.85 25.51 9.26
C ILE A 16 8.24 24.68 8.02
N TRP A 17 8.45 25.34 6.88
CA TRP A 17 8.86 24.69 5.63
C TRP A 17 10.22 24.01 5.76
N VAL A 18 11.21 24.67 6.35
CA VAL A 18 12.56 24.12 6.58
C VAL A 18 12.50 22.95 7.54
N ALA A 19 11.77 23.06 8.65
CA ALA A 19 11.60 21.97 9.62
C ALA A 19 10.94 20.75 8.97
N TYR A 20 9.87 20.97 8.19
CA TYR A 20 9.16 19.93 7.46
C TYR A 20 10.08 19.21 6.46
N ASN A 21 10.80 19.95 5.62
CA ASN A 21 11.67 19.36 4.61
C ASN A 21 12.89 18.68 5.21
N THR A 22 13.49 19.24 6.25
CA THR A 22 14.63 18.62 6.95
C THR A 22 14.24 17.28 7.54
N ASN A 23 13.09 17.20 8.22
CA ASN A 23 12.58 15.93 8.73
C ASN A 23 12.32 14.92 7.62
N LYS A 24 11.72 15.37 6.51
CA LYS A 24 11.44 14.52 5.36
C LYS A 24 12.73 13.97 4.72
N ILE A 25 13.77 14.80 4.59
CA ILE A 25 15.07 14.40 4.04
C ILE A 25 15.73 13.36 4.96
N ARG A 26 15.80 13.61 6.27
CA ARG A 26 16.36 12.66 7.25
C ARG A 26 15.65 11.30 7.22
N ILE A 27 14.32 11.30 7.12
CA ILE A 27 13.55 10.06 6.99
C ILE A 27 13.91 9.33 5.69
N ILE A 28 14.06 10.04 4.57
CA ILE A 28 14.44 9.44 3.29
C ILE A 28 15.85 8.85 3.36
N GLU A 29 16.82 9.59 3.88
CA GLU A 29 18.21 9.13 4.05
C GLU A 29 18.29 7.89 4.93
N ALA A 30 17.57 7.88 6.06
CA ALA A 30 17.48 6.72 6.91
C ALA A 30 16.95 5.51 6.13
N ASN A 31 15.82 5.66 5.43
CA ASN A 31 15.23 4.58 4.62
C ASN A 31 16.12 4.14 3.46
N GLN A 32 16.89 5.03 2.83
CA GLN A 32 17.80 4.70 1.74
C GLN A 32 18.88 3.71 2.16
N LYS A 33 19.38 3.83 3.40
CA LYS A 33 20.44 2.94 3.90
C LYS A 33 20.01 1.47 3.95
N PHE A 34 18.75 1.19 4.32
CA PHE A 34 18.26 -0.17 4.52
C PHE A 34 17.29 -0.67 3.44
N ALA A 35 16.83 0.21 2.54
CA ALA A 35 15.95 -0.20 1.44
C ALA A 35 16.54 -1.32 0.56
N PRO A 36 17.83 -1.32 0.17
CA PRO A 36 18.42 -2.43 -0.58
C PRO A 36 18.34 -3.75 0.19
N ILE A 37 18.68 -3.73 1.48
CA ILE A 37 18.66 -4.91 2.35
C ILE A 37 17.25 -5.48 2.43
N LEU A 38 16.23 -4.65 2.67
CA LEU A 38 14.84 -5.13 2.73
C LEU A 38 14.36 -5.67 1.37
N ILE A 39 14.77 -5.07 0.26
CA ILE A 39 14.41 -5.55 -1.07
C ILE A 39 15.01 -6.93 -1.34
N ASP A 40 16.31 -7.10 -1.10
CA ASP A 40 17.01 -8.34 -1.45
C ASP A 40 16.76 -9.46 -0.45
N GLU A 41 16.60 -9.16 0.84
CA GLU A 41 16.47 -10.16 1.90
C GLU A 41 15.02 -10.53 2.24
N ILE A 42 14.06 -9.65 1.95
CA ILE A 42 12.64 -9.82 2.30
C ILE A 42 11.75 -9.78 1.07
N PHE A 43 11.65 -8.64 0.38
CA PHE A 43 10.61 -8.51 -0.66
C PHE A 43 10.82 -9.44 -1.85
N LYS A 44 12.05 -9.53 -2.37
CA LYS A 44 12.36 -10.37 -3.52
C LYS A 44 12.24 -11.89 -3.21
N PRO A 45 12.76 -12.42 -2.09
CA PRO A 45 12.57 -13.84 -1.74
C PRO A 45 11.11 -14.22 -1.49
N TYR A 46 10.31 -13.30 -0.94
CA TYR A 46 8.89 -13.55 -0.64
C TYR A 46 7.94 -13.17 -1.78
N TYR A 47 8.46 -13.00 -3.00
CA TYR A 47 7.64 -12.71 -4.17
C TYR A 47 6.54 -13.76 -4.38
N LEU A 48 6.93 -15.03 -4.49
CA LEU A 48 5.97 -16.11 -4.75
C LEU A 48 5.11 -16.43 -3.53
N LYS A 49 5.70 -16.39 -2.33
CA LYS A 49 5.02 -16.78 -1.08
C LYS A 49 4.03 -15.72 -0.60
N ILE A 50 4.38 -14.44 -0.73
CA ILE A 50 3.59 -13.32 -0.21
C ILE A 50 3.03 -12.46 -1.34
N GLU A 51 3.89 -11.85 -2.19
CA GLU A 51 3.42 -10.85 -3.18
C GLU A 51 2.33 -11.41 -4.11
N CYS A 52 2.50 -12.64 -4.58
CA CYS A 52 1.55 -13.34 -5.45
C CYS A 52 0.27 -13.84 -4.74
N HIS A 53 0.19 -13.71 -3.42
CA HIS A 53 -0.99 -14.10 -2.63
C HIS A 53 -1.67 -12.92 -1.92
N LEU A 54 -1.11 -11.71 -2.03
CA LEU A 54 -1.68 -10.51 -1.44
C LEU A 54 -3.14 -10.31 -1.89
N PHE A 55 -4.00 -9.88 -0.97
CA PHE A 55 -5.41 -9.57 -1.22
C PHE A 55 -6.31 -10.76 -1.59
N ILE A 56 -5.79 -11.97 -1.72
CA ILE A 56 -6.61 -13.16 -1.93
C ILE A 56 -7.52 -13.39 -0.71
N ALA A 57 -8.74 -13.84 -0.95
CA ALA A 57 -9.65 -14.19 0.15
C ALA A 57 -9.20 -15.50 0.80
N ILE A 58 -9.18 -15.53 2.14
CA ILE A 58 -8.86 -16.76 2.85
C ILE A 58 -10.01 -17.78 2.69
N THR A 59 -9.65 -18.98 2.25
CA THR A 59 -10.48 -20.18 2.17
C THR A 59 -9.90 -21.27 3.07
N GLU A 60 -10.63 -22.38 3.26
CA GLU A 60 -10.06 -23.51 4.02
C GLU A 60 -8.83 -24.08 3.30
N ASP A 61 -8.90 -24.15 1.96
CA ASP A 61 -7.84 -24.74 1.13
C ASP A 61 -6.52 -23.96 1.16
N ASN A 62 -6.57 -22.64 1.36
CA ASN A 62 -5.37 -21.77 1.29
C ASN A 62 -4.90 -21.23 2.64
N LYS A 63 -5.70 -21.41 3.71
CA LYS A 63 -5.42 -20.86 5.04
C LYS A 63 -4.06 -21.29 5.57
N GLU A 64 -3.77 -22.59 5.53
CA GLU A 64 -2.55 -23.15 6.11
C GLU A 64 -1.31 -22.64 5.37
N LEU A 65 -1.37 -22.61 4.04
CA LEU A 65 -0.31 -22.07 3.20
C LEU A 65 -0.05 -20.59 3.48
N ILE A 66 -1.11 -19.78 3.60
CA ILE A 66 -0.96 -18.36 3.89
C ILE A 66 -0.39 -18.17 5.30
N SER A 67 -0.90 -18.90 6.28
CA SER A 67 -0.40 -18.84 7.66
C SER A 67 1.09 -19.20 7.75
N SER A 68 1.51 -20.30 7.10
CA SER A 68 2.91 -20.73 7.11
C SER A 68 3.82 -19.72 6.42
N ASN A 69 3.40 -19.14 5.29
CA ASN A 69 4.16 -18.10 4.61
C ASN A 69 4.33 -16.82 5.46
N LEU A 70 3.30 -16.44 6.22
CA LEU A 70 3.36 -15.28 7.13
C LEU A 70 4.30 -15.55 8.31
N ILE A 71 4.21 -16.73 8.92
CA ILE A 71 5.11 -17.14 10.01
C ILE A 71 6.55 -17.16 9.50
N GLU A 72 6.79 -17.75 8.33
CA GLU A 72 8.11 -17.79 7.71
C GLU A 72 8.66 -16.38 7.45
N LEU A 73 7.82 -15.46 6.99
CA LEU A 73 8.20 -14.04 6.79
C LEU A 73 8.61 -13.39 8.13
N TYR A 74 7.81 -13.59 9.18
CA TYR A 74 8.09 -13.06 10.50
C TYR A 74 9.40 -13.60 11.08
N ASP A 75 9.59 -14.92 10.99
CA ASP A 75 10.79 -15.59 11.48
C ASP A 75 12.02 -15.10 10.72
N GLN A 76 11.93 -14.90 9.40
CA GLN A 76 13.03 -14.34 8.61
C GLN A 76 13.36 -12.90 9.02
N LEU A 77 12.36 -12.04 9.21
CA LEU A 77 12.56 -10.68 9.68
C LEU A 77 13.25 -10.68 11.05
N LYS A 78 12.83 -11.57 11.95
CA LYS A 78 13.42 -11.73 13.28
C LYS A 78 14.85 -12.23 13.22
N ASN A 79 15.10 -13.33 12.50
CA ASN A 79 16.41 -13.98 12.40
C ASN A 79 17.46 -13.07 11.77
N LYS A 80 17.06 -12.20 10.84
CA LYS A 80 17.95 -11.22 10.19
C LYS A 80 18.01 -9.87 10.90
N ASN A 81 17.36 -9.72 12.07
CA ASN A 81 17.25 -8.46 12.81
C ASN A 81 16.68 -7.30 11.96
N LEU A 82 15.76 -7.62 11.04
CA LEU A 82 15.13 -6.66 10.13
C LEU A 82 13.80 -6.10 10.63
N LEU A 83 13.29 -6.58 11.77
CA LEU A 83 12.06 -6.08 12.40
C LEU A 83 12.11 -4.57 12.64
N PHE A 84 13.27 -4.02 13.01
CA PHE A 84 13.47 -2.59 13.26
C PHE A 84 13.45 -1.71 11.99
N TYR A 85 13.55 -2.32 10.80
CA TYR A 85 13.62 -1.59 9.54
C TYR A 85 12.29 -1.57 8.78
N ILE A 86 11.32 -2.38 9.19
CA ILE A 86 9.95 -2.30 8.69
C ILE A 86 9.12 -1.36 9.55
N SER A 87 8.02 -0.85 9.00
CA SER A 87 7.10 0.00 9.73
C SER A 87 6.34 -0.78 10.79
N ASP A 88 6.08 -0.14 11.94
CA ASP A 88 5.22 -0.70 12.99
C ASP A 88 3.85 -1.10 12.44
N ARG A 89 3.34 -0.37 11.45
CA ARG A 89 2.09 -0.69 10.79
C ARG A 89 2.13 -2.07 10.13
N LEU A 90 3.18 -2.37 9.35
CA LEU A 90 3.34 -3.70 8.75
C LEU A 90 3.59 -4.75 9.81
N LEU A 91 4.48 -4.48 10.76
CA LEU A 91 4.84 -5.41 11.82
C LEU A 91 3.60 -5.83 12.64
N VAL A 92 2.85 -4.87 13.16
CA VAL A 92 1.63 -5.13 13.94
C VAL A 92 0.60 -5.89 13.10
N SER A 93 0.38 -5.48 11.84
CA SER A 93 -0.59 -6.19 10.98
C SER A 93 -0.18 -7.64 10.69
N LEU A 94 1.13 -7.92 10.62
CA LEU A 94 1.67 -9.26 10.44
C LEU A 94 1.48 -10.10 11.70
N GLU A 95 1.89 -9.58 12.86
CA GLU A 95 1.77 -10.25 14.16
C GLU A 95 0.31 -10.56 14.49
N GLU A 96 -0.59 -9.58 14.37
CA GLU A 96 -2.03 -9.78 14.61
C GLU A 96 -2.62 -10.87 13.69
N THR A 97 -2.17 -10.93 12.43
CA THR A 97 -2.66 -11.94 11.48
C THR A 97 -2.14 -13.33 11.88
N ILE A 98 -0.88 -13.45 12.31
CA ILE A 98 -0.29 -14.71 12.78
C ILE A 98 -0.95 -15.18 14.08
N ASP A 99 -1.24 -14.28 15.01
CA ASP A 99 -1.84 -14.65 16.30
C ASP A 99 -3.24 -15.24 16.10
N ILE A 100 -4.03 -14.65 15.21
CA ILE A 100 -5.36 -15.18 14.86
C ILE A 100 -5.24 -16.52 14.12
N SER A 101 -4.22 -16.71 13.29
CA SER A 101 -4.04 -18.00 12.59
C SER A 101 -3.72 -19.15 13.54
N LYS A 102 -3.05 -18.84 14.67
CA LYS A 102 -2.69 -19.79 15.73
C LYS A 102 -3.77 -19.98 16.80
N SER A 103 -4.79 -19.13 16.82
CA SER A 103 -5.88 -19.19 17.79
C SER A 103 -6.59 -20.56 17.75
N SER A 104 -6.91 -21.10 18.92
CA SER A 104 -7.71 -22.33 19.07
C SER A 104 -9.13 -22.17 18.54
N TYR A 105 -9.68 -20.94 18.56
CA TYR A 105 -10.92 -20.59 17.91
C TYR A 105 -10.61 -19.79 16.64
N PHE A 106 -10.85 -20.41 15.48
CA PHE A 106 -10.60 -19.77 14.19
C PHE A 106 -11.84 -19.02 13.69
N ASP A 107 -11.84 -17.70 13.80
CA ASP A 107 -12.78 -16.84 13.10
C ASP A 107 -12.24 -16.49 11.70
N LYS A 108 -12.78 -17.16 10.68
CA LYS A 108 -12.45 -16.92 9.27
C LYS A 108 -12.67 -15.46 8.84
N LYS A 109 -13.72 -14.81 9.32
CA LYS A 109 -14.05 -13.43 8.94
C LYS A 109 -13.02 -12.47 9.53
N GLU A 110 -12.65 -12.69 10.79
CA GLU A 110 -11.63 -11.89 11.46
C GLU A 110 -10.25 -12.11 10.84
N PHE A 111 -9.85 -13.37 10.63
CA PHE A 111 -8.59 -13.71 10.00
C PHE A 111 -8.47 -13.09 8.61
N ASN A 112 -9.52 -13.21 7.78
CA ASN A 112 -9.53 -12.58 6.47
C ASN A 112 -9.45 -11.04 6.58
N LYS A 113 -10.15 -10.40 7.54
CA LYS A 113 -10.06 -8.95 7.75
C LYS A 113 -8.62 -8.51 8.05
N LYS A 114 -7.94 -9.21 8.96
CA LYS A 114 -6.56 -8.91 9.35
C LYS A 114 -5.57 -9.23 8.23
N TYR A 115 -5.75 -10.34 7.52
CA TYR A 115 -4.97 -10.65 6.33
C TYR A 115 -5.09 -9.58 5.22
N GLN A 116 -6.30 -9.04 5.00
CA GLN A 116 -6.47 -7.94 4.05
C GLN A 116 -5.80 -6.64 4.52
N GLN A 117 -5.72 -6.41 5.83
CA GLN A 117 -4.96 -5.30 6.40
C GLN A 117 -3.46 -5.50 6.16
N PHE A 118 -2.91 -6.65 6.56
CA PHE A 118 -1.53 -7.05 6.26
C PHE A 118 -1.21 -6.88 4.77
N SER A 119 -2.10 -7.37 3.88
CA SER A 119 -1.88 -7.29 2.43
C SER A 119 -1.71 -5.85 1.93
N ARG A 120 -2.50 -4.91 2.47
CA ARG A 120 -2.40 -3.49 2.12
C ARG A 120 -1.13 -2.87 2.66
N ASP A 121 -0.78 -3.18 3.90
CA ASP A 121 0.35 -2.60 4.61
C ASP A 121 1.66 -3.10 3.99
N TYR A 122 1.76 -4.40 3.69
CA TYR A 122 2.88 -5.00 2.96
C TYR A 122 3.04 -4.39 1.56
N TYR A 123 1.94 -4.24 0.81
CA TYR A 123 1.99 -3.66 -0.53
C TYR A 123 2.42 -2.20 -0.54
N PHE A 124 1.98 -1.42 0.46
CA PHE A 124 2.40 -0.04 0.64
C PHE A 124 3.90 0.04 0.91
N GLU A 125 4.38 -0.78 1.84
CA GLU A 125 5.77 -0.80 2.27
C GLU A 125 6.71 -1.31 1.17
N LEU A 126 6.33 -2.38 0.47
CA LEU A 126 7.01 -2.86 -0.73
C LEU A 126 7.20 -1.74 -1.75
N ASN A 127 6.14 -0.99 -2.08
CA ASN A 127 6.22 0.10 -3.05
C ASN A 127 7.05 1.28 -2.56
N LYS A 128 7.00 1.58 -1.25
CA LYS A 128 7.88 2.57 -0.62
C LYS A 128 9.34 2.21 -0.88
N PHE A 129 9.76 0.98 -0.54
CA PHE A 129 11.16 0.58 -0.69
C PHE A 129 11.58 0.39 -2.15
N ARG A 130 10.71 -0.17 -3.01
CA ARG A 130 10.95 -0.24 -4.46
C ARG A 130 11.27 1.13 -5.05
N LYS A 131 10.47 2.15 -4.72
CA LYS A 131 10.70 3.52 -5.17
C LYS A 131 12.06 4.06 -4.71
N ILE A 132 12.44 3.78 -3.47
CA ILE A 132 13.70 4.25 -2.88
C ILE A 132 14.91 3.63 -3.60
N VAL A 133 14.84 2.34 -3.95
CA VAL A 133 15.91 1.66 -4.71
C VAL A 133 15.83 1.85 -6.22
N GLY A 134 14.96 2.75 -6.71
CA GLY A 134 14.81 3.03 -8.15
C GLY A 134 14.03 1.97 -8.94
N LEU A 135 13.37 1.02 -8.28
CA LEU A 135 12.49 0.05 -8.92
C LEU A 135 11.10 0.62 -9.15
N ARG A 136 10.47 0.24 -10.27
CA ARG A 136 9.09 0.63 -10.58
C ARG A 136 8.11 0.09 -9.54
N ASN A 137 7.20 0.92 -9.05
CA ASN A 137 6.11 0.49 -8.16
C ASN A 137 5.26 -0.61 -8.82
N ARG A 138 4.77 -1.54 -8.01
CA ARG A 138 3.64 -2.40 -8.39
C ARG A 138 2.42 -1.49 -8.61
N THR A 139 1.76 -1.70 -9.74
CA THR A 139 0.57 -0.94 -10.14
C THR A 139 -0.66 -1.83 -9.99
N PRO A 140 -1.88 -1.30 -10.13
CA PRO A 140 -3.07 -2.13 -10.26
C PRO A 140 -2.92 -3.26 -11.30
N TYR A 141 -2.19 -3.03 -12.40
CA TYR A 141 -1.89 -4.07 -13.40
C TYR A 141 -1.14 -5.29 -12.84
N PHE A 142 -0.28 -5.12 -11.84
CA PHE A 142 0.35 -6.25 -11.17
C PHE A 142 -0.70 -7.16 -10.52
N ARG A 143 -1.69 -6.56 -9.84
CA ARG A 143 -2.80 -7.30 -9.23
C ARG A 143 -3.69 -7.96 -10.26
N ILE A 144 -3.85 -7.34 -11.43
CA ILE A 144 -4.59 -7.93 -12.56
C ILE A 144 -3.86 -9.18 -13.05
N HIS A 145 -2.56 -9.07 -13.33
CA HIS A 145 -1.75 -10.16 -13.85
C HIS A 145 -1.73 -11.38 -12.92
N HIS A 146 -1.77 -11.16 -11.61
CA HIS A 146 -1.74 -12.23 -10.60
C HIS A 146 -3.14 -12.57 -10.03
N ASN A 147 -4.22 -12.10 -10.66
CA ASN A 147 -5.60 -12.39 -10.22
C ASN A 147 -5.89 -12.04 -8.74
N LEU A 148 -5.33 -10.95 -8.22
CA LEU A 148 -5.43 -10.51 -6.82
C LEU A 148 -6.64 -9.62 -6.53
N TYR A 149 -7.65 -9.65 -7.39
CA TYR A 149 -8.91 -8.94 -7.18
C TYR A 149 -9.98 -9.91 -6.73
N LYS A 150 -10.65 -9.58 -5.62
CA LYS A 150 -11.75 -10.39 -5.09
C LYS A 150 -12.86 -10.59 -6.11
N TYR A 151 -13.16 -9.54 -6.90
CA TYR A 151 -14.20 -9.58 -7.91
C TYR A 151 -13.65 -9.24 -9.29
N LYS A 152 -14.02 -10.04 -10.30
CA LYS A 152 -13.66 -9.79 -11.70
C LYS A 152 -14.11 -8.41 -12.20
N ILE A 153 -15.18 -7.84 -11.61
CA ILE A 153 -15.65 -6.50 -11.99
C ILE A 153 -14.72 -5.38 -11.54
N GLN A 154 -13.97 -5.55 -10.45
CA GLN A 154 -12.98 -4.57 -10.00
C GLN A 154 -11.89 -4.37 -11.07
N TRP A 155 -11.52 -5.45 -11.75
CA TRP A 155 -10.63 -5.39 -12.90
C TRP A 155 -11.21 -4.57 -14.05
N LEU A 156 -12.49 -4.77 -14.41
CA LEU A 156 -13.15 -4.00 -15.46
C LEU A 156 -13.15 -2.50 -15.15
N VAL A 157 -13.52 -2.11 -13.93
CA VAL A 157 -13.53 -0.72 -13.48
C VAL A 157 -12.15 -0.09 -13.60
N ILE A 158 -11.10 -0.79 -13.15
CA ILE A 158 -9.73 -0.27 -13.21
C ILE A 158 -9.25 -0.17 -14.65
N LYS A 159 -9.49 -1.20 -15.46
CA LYS A 159 -9.10 -1.25 -16.87
C LYS A 159 -9.72 -0.13 -17.68
N TYR A 160 -10.99 0.19 -17.44
CA TYR A 160 -11.75 1.22 -18.18
C TYR A 160 -11.87 2.55 -17.45
N SER A 161 -11.18 2.75 -16.32
CA SER A 161 -11.25 3.99 -15.55
C SER A 161 -10.82 5.22 -16.36
N TYR A 162 -9.96 5.05 -17.36
CA TYR A 162 -9.55 6.12 -18.29
C TYR A 162 -10.70 6.64 -19.17
N LEU A 163 -11.81 5.89 -19.32
CA LEU A 163 -12.99 6.32 -20.08
C LEU A 163 -13.91 7.24 -19.26
N LEU A 164 -13.78 7.30 -17.93
CA LEU A 164 -14.59 8.17 -17.07
C LEU A 164 -14.62 9.64 -17.54
N PRO A 165 -13.48 10.32 -17.78
CA PRO A 165 -13.50 11.70 -18.26
C PRO A 165 -14.24 11.85 -19.60
N ILE A 166 -14.09 10.89 -20.51
CA ILE A 166 -14.81 10.89 -21.80
C ILE A 166 -16.32 10.79 -21.56
N THR A 167 -16.76 9.87 -20.68
CA THR A 167 -18.19 9.75 -20.36
C THR A 167 -18.76 11.02 -19.74
N ILE A 168 -18.02 11.67 -18.83
CA ILE A 168 -18.43 12.94 -18.21
C ILE A 168 -18.59 14.04 -19.27
N ILE A 169 -17.63 14.17 -20.20
CA ILE A 169 -17.69 15.15 -21.29
C ILE A 169 -18.94 14.90 -22.16
N ILE A 170 -19.20 13.65 -22.54
CA ILE A 170 -20.38 13.29 -23.34
C ILE A 170 -21.67 13.62 -22.59
N THR A 171 -21.76 13.31 -21.29
CA THR A 171 -22.95 13.61 -20.48
C THR A 171 -23.18 15.11 -20.36
N LEU A 172 -22.13 15.91 -20.13
CA LEU A 172 -22.21 17.37 -20.09
C LEU A 172 -22.66 17.95 -21.43
N TYR A 173 -22.15 17.42 -22.54
CA TYR A 173 -22.54 17.84 -23.88
C TYR A 173 -24.02 17.53 -24.18
N LEU A 174 -24.48 16.32 -23.86
CA LEU A 174 -25.88 15.93 -24.03
C LEU A 174 -26.82 16.77 -23.17
N TYR A 175 -26.43 17.07 -21.93
CA TYR A 175 -27.20 17.94 -21.04
C TYR A 175 -27.31 19.37 -21.58
N TYR A 176 -26.21 19.93 -22.09
CA TYR A 176 -26.21 21.24 -22.73
C TYR A 176 -27.12 21.25 -23.96
N PHE A 177 -26.93 20.28 -24.86
CA PHE A 177 -27.74 20.15 -26.08
C PHE A 177 -29.24 20.06 -25.78
N TYR A 178 -29.62 19.23 -24.80
CA TYR A 178 -31.02 19.08 -24.39
C TYR A 178 -31.64 20.40 -23.93
N ASN A 179 -30.93 21.17 -23.07
CA ASN A 179 -31.45 22.44 -22.56
C ASN A 179 -31.49 23.55 -23.61
N THR A 180 -30.63 23.51 -24.63
CA THR A 180 -30.56 24.56 -25.65
C THR A 180 -31.50 24.33 -26.82
N PHE A 181 -31.72 23.07 -27.22
CA PHE A 181 -32.41 22.75 -28.48
C PHE A 181 -33.70 21.94 -28.33
N LEU A 182 -33.88 21.22 -27.22
CA LEU A 182 -35.02 20.30 -27.04
C LEU A 182 -36.00 20.76 -25.95
N LYS A 183 -35.72 21.89 -25.31
CA LYS A 183 -36.57 22.55 -24.32
C LYS A 183 -37.18 23.81 -24.93
#